data_AF-A0A962FJV2-F1
#
_entry.id   AF-A0A962FJV2-F1
#
_cell.length_a   1.000
_cell.length_b   1.000
_cell.length_c   1.000
_cell.angle_alpha   90.00
_cell.angle_beta   90.00
_cell.angle_gamma   90.00
#
_symmetry.space_group_name_H-M   'P 1'
#
loop_
_entity.id
_entity.type
_entity.pdbx_description
1 polymer ?
#
loop_
_entity_poly.entity_id
_entity_poly.type
_entity_poly.pdbx_seq_one_letter_code
_entity_poly.pdbx_strand_id
1 'polypeptide(L)'
;QTIDTVFVRHSLPRGEMMHRGRKVDTSAIRRVALMTVEGEKDDITGLGQCAAAHGICPSIPDHRRLHFEAPKVGHYGIFNGSRFRRDIAPRIAAFVRASQDSSGKTVVIRSREEKVCDPRLSRSAQTTRT
;
A
#
# COMPACT_ATOMS: atom_id res chain seq x y z
N GLN A 1 -14.59 7.41 18.95
CA GLN A 1 -13.24 7.89 18.61
C GLN A 1 -13.40 8.72 17.33
N THR A 2 -12.93 9.95 17.33
CA THR A 2 -13.48 11.03 16.48
C THR A 2 -12.60 11.37 15.29
N ILE A 3 -13.22 12.03 14.29
CA ILE A 3 -12.54 12.64 13.13
C ILE A 3 -11.39 13.55 13.58
N ASP A 4 -11.62 14.35 14.63
CA ASP A 4 -10.61 15.23 15.22
C ASP A 4 -9.30 14.49 15.58
N THR A 5 -9.37 13.36 16.29
CA THR A 5 -8.16 12.65 16.74
C THR A 5 -7.37 12.02 15.58
N VAL A 6 -8.09 11.40 14.62
CA VAL A 6 -7.46 10.63 13.54
C VAL A 6 -7.04 11.51 12.38
N PHE A 7 -7.94 12.40 11.91
CA PHE A 7 -7.76 13.16 10.67
C PHE A 7 -7.35 14.63 10.88
N VAL A 8 -7.62 15.24 12.05
CA VAL A 8 -7.22 16.64 12.29
C VAL A 8 -5.90 16.70 13.06
N ARG A 9 -5.84 16.00 14.18
CA ARG A 9 -4.67 15.97 15.06
C ARG A 9 -3.60 14.99 14.62
N HIS A 10 -3.94 14.06 13.71
CA HIS A 10 -3.05 13.01 13.25
C HIS A 10 -2.39 12.25 14.41
N SER A 11 -3.14 11.97 15.48
CA SER A 11 -2.56 11.45 16.73
C SER A 11 -2.00 10.05 16.57
N LEU A 12 -2.47 9.24 15.59
CA LEU A 12 -1.90 7.91 15.32
C LEU A 12 -0.49 7.99 14.72
N PRO A 13 -0.26 8.62 13.55
CA PRO A 13 1.09 8.72 12.98
C PRO A 13 2.06 9.53 13.87
N ARG A 14 1.58 10.41 14.74
CA ARG A 14 2.40 11.12 15.75
C ARG A 14 2.72 10.29 16.99
N GLY A 15 2.12 9.11 17.16
CA GLY A 15 2.31 8.29 18.35
C GLY A 15 1.74 8.94 19.62
N GLU A 16 0.61 9.63 19.51
CA GLU A 16 -0.11 10.30 20.61
C GLU A 16 -1.48 9.66 20.88
N MET A 17 -1.96 8.80 19.98
CA MET A 17 -3.28 8.19 20.07
C MET A 17 -3.40 7.26 21.27
N MET A 18 -4.45 7.47 22.06
CA MET A 18 -4.86 6.61 23.17
C MET A 18 -6.13 5.84 22.81
N HIS A 19 -6.21 4.57 23.22
CA HIS A 19 -7.41 3.75 23.12
C HIS A 19 -7.61 2.99 24.43
N ARG A 20 -8.77 3.20 25.09
CA ARG A 20 -9.11 2.57 26.39
C ARG A 20 -8.00 2.70 27.44
N GLY A 21 -7.45 3.91 27.58
CA GLY A 21 -6.39 4.20 28.56
C GLY A 21 -4.99 3.71 28.17
N ARG A 22 -4.82 3.08 27.00
CA ARG A 22 -3.53 2.56 26.52
C ARG A 22 -3.06 3.33 25.29
N LYS A 23 -1.77 3.64 25.25
CA LYS A 23 -1.13 4.22 24.08
C LYS A 23 -1.15 3.21 22.93
N VAL A 24 -1.54 3.67 21.74
CA VAL A 24 -1.46 2.86 20.52
C VAL A 24 -0.02 2.92 20.01
N ASP A 25 0.64 1.77 19.97
CA ASP A 25 2.01 1.61 19.48
C ASP A 25 2.03 0.66 18.28
N THR A 26 2.17 1.24 17.09
CA THR A 26 2.25 0.50 15.82
C THR A 26 3.60 -0.19 15.62
N SER A 27 4.65 0.19 16.38
CA SER A 27 5.95 -0.50 16.35
C SER A 27 5.90 -1.90 17.00
N ALA A 28 4.84 -2.19 17.76
CA ALA A 28 4.59 -3.52 18.31
C ALA A 28 4.14 -4.54 17.25
N ILE A 29 3.78 -4.11 16.04
CA ILE A 29 3.36 -4.98 14.94
C ILE A 29 4.60 -5.59 14.27
N ARG A 30 4.88 -6.87 14.54
CA ARG A 30 6.13 -7.56 14.13
C ARG A 30 5.95 -8.85 13.36
N ARG A 31 4.80 -9.52 13.54
CA ARG A 31 4.61 -10.93 13.15
C ARG A 31 3.74 -11.13 11.92
N VAL A 32 3.29 -10.04 11.30
CA VAL A 32 2.38 -10.07 10.15
C VAL A 32 3.06 -9.49 8.91
N ALA A 33 2.52 -9.81 7.73
CA ALA A 33 2.83 -9.12 6.49
C ALA A 33 1.83 -7.97 6.28
N LEU A 34 2.24 -6.91 5.60
CA LEU A 34 1.44 -5.71 5.37
C LEU A 34 1.23 -5.47 3.87
N MET A 35 -0.02 -5.56 3.42
CA MET A 35 -0.42 -5.16 2.07
C MET A 35 -1.35 -3.96 2.16
N THR A 36 -1.10 -2.93 1.36
CA THR A 36 -1.99 -1.78 1.19
C THR A 36 -2.45 -1.71 -0.26
N VAL A 37 -3.73 -1.40 -0.46
CA VAL A 37 -4.36 -1.28 -1.79
C VAL A 37 -5.02 0.09 -1.89
N GLU A 38 -4.72 0.82 -2.95
CA GLU A 38 -5.31 2.13 -3.25
C GLU A 38 -5.91 2.11 -4.66
N GLY A 39 -6.88 2.99 -4.91
CA GLY A 39 -7.40 3.24 -6.25
C GLY A 39 -6.91 4.57 -6.80
N GLU A 40 -6.38 4.60 -8.02
CA GLU A 40 -5.93 5.83 -8.71
C GLU A 40 -7.02 6.92 -8.76
N LYS A 41 -8.30 6.51 -8.79
CA LYS A 41 -9.46 7.39 -8.87
C LYS A 41 -10.29 7.39 -7.59
N ASP A 42 -9.70 7.01 -6.46
CA ASP A 42 -10.36 7.08 -5.15
C ASP A 42 -10.39 8.54 -4.67
N ASP A 43 -11.59 9.12 -4.67
CA ASP A 43 -11.88 10.49 -4.27
C ASP A 43 -12.24 10.64 -2.77
N ILE A 44 -12.24 9.54 -2.01
CA ILE A 44 -12.54 9.53 -0.57
C ILE A 44 -11.26 9.51 0.25
N THR A 45 -10.36 8.57 -0.04
CA THR A 45 -9.12 8.39 0.72
C THR A 45 -7.92 9.04 0.05
N GLY A 46 -7.92 9.23 -1.26
CA GLY A 46 -6.80 9.81 -2.00
C GLY A 46 -5.56 8.93 -2.01
N LEU A 47 -4.68 9.16 -3.00
CA LEU A 47 -3.41 8.43 -3.12
C LEU A 47 -2.45 8.72 -1.97
N GLY A 48 -1.78 7.69 -1.49
CA GLY A 48 -0.75 7.74 -0.46
C GLY A 48 -1.23 7.56 0.98
N GLN A 49 -2.54 7.67 1.26
CA GLN A 49 -3.06 7.52 2.62
C GLN A 49 -2.94 6.09 3.14
N CYS A 50 -3.26 5.09 2.33
CA CYS A 50 -3.03 3.69 2.71
C CYS A 50 -1.54 3.35 2.68
N ALA A 51 -0.76 3.91 1.74
CA ALA A 51 0.68 3.73 1.66
C ALA A 51 1.40 4.21 2.93
N ALA A 52 0.88 5.26 3.59
CA ALA A 52 1.41 5.78 4.86
C ALA A 52 1.44 4.73 5.99
N ALA A 53 0.60 3.69 5.93
CA ALA A 53 0.63 2.58 6.88
C ALA A 53 2.01 1.91 6.97
N HIS A 54 2.76 1.85 5.86
CA HIS A 54 4.12 1.32 5.82
C HIS A 54 5.11 2.17 6.62
N GLY A 55 4.93 3.50 6.63
CA GLY A 55 5.76 4.41 7.41
C GLY A 55 5.52 4.27 8.91
N ILE A 56 4.26 4.11 9.33
CA ILE A 56 3.91 4.02 10.75
C ILE A 56 4.07 2.62 11.34
N CYS A 57 4.31 1.57 10.54
CA CYS A 57 4.56 0.20 11.01
C CYS A 57 6.04 -0.22 10.82
N PRO A 58 7.01 0.43 11.50
CA PRO A 58 8.43 0.31 11.17
C PRO A 58 8.99 -1.11 11.38
N SER A 59 8.40 -1.89 12.28
CA SER A 59 8.92 -3.20 12.67
C SER A 59 8.54 -4.34 11.70
N ILE A 60 7.76 -4.07 10.66
CA ILE A 60 7.49 -5.03 9.59
C ILE A 60 8.63 -4.92 8.56
N PRO A 61 9.37 -5.98 8.23
CA PRO A 61 10.48 -5.88 7.29
C PRO A 61 9.99 -5.69 5.84
N ASP A 62 10.77 -5.01 5.00
CA ASP A 62 10.37 -4.63 3.63
C ASP A 62 9.96 -5.82 2.75
N HIS A 63 10.60 -6.98 2.92
CA HIS A 63 10.28 -8.19 2.17
C HIS A 63 8.88 -8.76 2.49
N ARG A 64 8.22 -8.29 3.56
CA ARG A 64 6.84 -8.62 3.97
C ARG A 64 5.85 -7.49 3.69
N ARG A 65 6.28 -6.45 2.97
CA ARG A 65 5.46 -5.30 2.60
C ARG A 65 5.08 -5.36 1.14
N LEU A 66 3.85 -4.98 0.84
CA LEU A 66 3.39 -4.75 -0.52
C LEU A 66 2.48 -3.54 -0.57
N HIS A 67 2.68 -2.67 -1.54
CA HIS A 67 1.75 -1.60 -1.88
C HIS A 67 1.28 -1.80 -3.31
N PHE A 68 -0.03 -1.75 -3.53
CA PHE A 68 -0.62 -1.85 -4.85
C PHE A 68 -1.56 -0.69 -5.12
N GLU A 69 -1.18 0.15 -6.08
CA GLU A 69 -2.05 1.19 -6.64
C GLU A 69 -2.80 0.62 -7.85
N ALA A 70 -4.13 0.56 -7.76
CA ALA A 70 -4.99 -0.02 -8.77
C ALA A 70 -5.37 1.04 -9.83
N PRO A 71 -4.93 0.89 -11.09
CA PRO A 71 -5.12 1.91 -12.11
C PRO A 71 -6.59 2.04 -12.52
N LYS A 72 -7.05 3.29 -12.64
CA LYS A 72 -8.42 3.67 -13.02
C LYS A 72 -9.51 3.06 -12.13
N VAL A 73 -9.17 2.70 -10.90
CA VAL A 73 -10.10 2.17 -9.88
C VAL A 73 -10.47 3.30 -8.92
N GLY A 74 -11.76 3.51 -8.69
CA GLY A 74 -12.25 4.41 -7.64
C GLY A 74 -12.57 3.68 -6.34
N HIS A 75 -13.08 4.40 -5.34
CA HIS A 75 -13.26 3.89 -3.98
C HIS A 75 -14.03 2.56 -3.89
N TYR A 76 -15.18 2.43 -4.55
CA TYR A 76 -15.92 1.15 -4.49
C TYR A 76 -15.25 0.03 -5.30
N GLY A 77 -14.42 0.39 -6.29
CA GLY A 77 -13.76 -0.57 -7.16
C GLY A 77 -12.58 -1.30 -6.49
N ILE A 78 -12.07 -0.79 -5.35
CA ILE A 78 -11.00 -1.46 -4.61
C ILE A 78 -11.48 -2.72 -3.87
N PHE A 79 -12.78 -2.86 -3.61
CA PHE A 79 -13.37 -4.02 -2.92
C PHE A 79 -14.60 -4.64 -3.63
N ASN A 80 -15.02 -4.11 -4.78
CA ASN A 80 -16.16 -4.63 -5.52
C ASN A 80 -16.01 -4.46 -7.05
N GLY A 81 -16.86 -5.15 -7.82
CA GLY A 81 -16.95 -5.03 -9.26
C GLY A 81 -15.96 -5.90 -10.04
N SER A 82 -15.97 -5.74 -11.36
CA SER A 82 -15.17 -6.54 -12.29
C SER A 82 -13.67 -6.33 -12.12
N ARG A 83 -13.23 -5.09 -11.87
CA ARG A 83 -11.82 -4.74 -11.62
C ARG A 83 -11.30 -5.39 -10.33
N PHE A 84 -12.08 -5.37 -9.26
CA PHE A 84 -11.73 -6.09 -8.04
C PHE A 84 -11.53 -7.58 -8.30
N ARG A 85 -12.50 -8.25 -8.92
CA ARG A 85 -12.45 -9.69 -9.19
C ARG A 85 -11.31 -10.10 -10.12
N ARG A 86 -11.00 -9.28 -11.13
CA ARG A 86 -9.97 -9.58 -12.13
C ARG A 86 -8.56 -9.23 -11.67
N ASP A 87 -8.40 -8.12 -10.96
CA ASP A 87 -7.08 -7.51 -10.76
C ASP A 87 -6.66 -7.51 -9.28
N ILE A 88 -7.53 -7.11 -8.35
CA ILE A 88 -7.19 -6.89 -6.94
C ILE A 88 -7.30 -8.17 -6.11
N ALA A 89 -8.44 -8.86 -6.17
CA ALA A 89 -8.69 -10.07 -5.38
C ALA A 89 -7.65 -11.18 -5.63
N PRO A 90 -7.21 -11.45 -6.88
CA PRO A 90 -6.14 -12.41 -7.12
C PRO A 90 -4.81 -12.01 -6.49
N ARG A 91 -4.48 -10.72 -6.45
CA ARG A 91 -3.26 -10.20 -5.79
C ARG A 91 -3.32 -10.36 -4.29
N ILE A 92 -4.47 -10.05 -3.66
CA ILE A 92 -4.68 -10.30 -2.23
C ILE A 92 -4.50 -11.80 -1.94
N ALA A 93 -5.13 -12.66 -2.72
CA ALA A 93 -5.02 -14.11 -2.52
C ALA A 93 -3.58 -14.62 -2.69
N ALA A 94 -2.84 -14.08 -3.67
CA ALA A 94 -1.42 -14.39 -3.87
C ALA A 94 -0.56 -13.88 -2.71
N PHE A 95 -0.82 -12.68 -2.18
CA PHE A 95 -0.14 -12.10 -1.04
C PHE A 95 -0.31 -12.96 0.21
N VAL A 96 -1.55 -13.37 0.49
CA VAL A 96 -1.87 -14.23 1.63
C VAL A 96 -1.14 -15.56 1.50
N ARG A 97 -1.19 -16.21 0.33
CA ARG A 97 -0.45 -17.47 0.11
C ARG A 97 1.06 -17.32 0.30
N ALA A 98 1.66 -16.28 -0.26
CA ALA A 98 3.09 -16.00 -0.12
C ALA A 98 3.48 -15.71 1.33
N SER A 99 2.60 -15.08 2.11
CA SER A 99 2.87 -14.71 3.50
C SER A 99 2.79 -15.88 4.49
N GLN A 100 2.18 -17.01 4.10
CA GLN A 100 2.16 -18.24 4.91
C GLN A 100 3.44 -19.06 4.74
N ASP A 101 4.19 -18.84 3.67
CA ASP A 101 5.46 -19.51 3.45
C ASP A 101 6.53 -18.89 4.36
N SER A 102 6.97 -19.64 5.36
CA SER A 102 7.90 -19.17 6.41
C SER A 102 9.34 -18.96 5.90
N SER A 103 9.59 -19.17 4.61
CA SER A 103 10.92 -19.18 4.01
C SER A 103 11.63 -17.83 3.91
N GLY A 104 11.05 -16.74 4.45
CA GLY A 104 11.70 -15.42 4.50
C GLY A 104 11.98 -14.79 3.13
N LYS A 105 11.41 -15.35 2.07
CA LYS A 105 11.55 -14.85 0.70
C LYS A 105 10.71 -13.60 0.51
N THR A 106 11.21 -12.66 -0.29
CA THR A 106 10.46 -11.48 -0.71
C THR A 106 9.14 -11.88 -1.36
N VAL A 107 8.04 -11.28 -0.91
CA VAL A 107 6.71 -11.46 -1.52
C VAL A 107 6.70 -10.82 -2.91
N VAL A 108 6.97 -11.62 -3.94
CA VAL A 108 6.90 -11.20 -5.34
C VAL A 108 5.58 -11.67 -5.93
N ILE A 109 4.62 -10.75 -6.10
CA ILE A 109 3.36 -11.04 -6.79
C ILE A 109 3.52 -10.66 -8.25
N ARG A 110 3.66 -11.65 -9.12
CA ARG A 110 3.71 -11.43 -10.58
C ARG A 110 2.37 -10.87 -11.04
N SER A 111 2.37 -9.60 -11.45
CA SER A 111 1.25 -8.97 -12.14
C SER A 111 1.24 -9.41 -13.61
N ARG A 112 0.04 -9.55 -14.20
CA ARG A 112 -0.09 -9.93 -15.62
C ARG A 112 0.19 -8.77 -16.58
N GLU A 113 0.41 -7.56 -16.08
CA GLU A 113 0.82 -6.37 -16.83
C GLU A 113 1.62 -5.45 -15.90
N GLU A 114 2.94 -5.46 -16.02
CA GLU A 114 3.81 -4.38 -15.58
C GLU A 114 4.71 -4.02 -16.76
N LYS A 115 4.48 -2.83 -17.33
CA LYS A 115 5.51 -2.17 -18.13
C LYS A 115 6.68 -1.90 -17.19
N VAL A 116 7.78 -2.59 -17.41
CA VAL A 116 9.09 -2.21 -16.86
C VAL A 116 9.37 -0.78 -17.31
N CYS A 117 9.32 0.17 -16.38
CA CYS A 117 9.96 1.46 -16.59
C CYS A 117 11.47 1.20 -16.50
N ASP A 118 12.12 0.99 -17.65
CA ASP A 118 13.57 0.84 -17.73
C ASP A 118 14.22 2.22 -17.48
N PRO A 119 15.03 2.39 -16.41
CA PRO A 119 15.73 3.65 -16.16
C PRO A 119 16.80 3.97 -17.22
N ARG A 120 17.02 3.12 -18.24
CA ARG A 120 17.94 3.37 -19.35
C ARG A 120 17.31 4.03 -20.59
N LEU A 121 16.00 4.29 -20.60
CA LEU A 121 15.31 4.92 -21.75
C LEU A 121 14.99 6.42 -21.60
N SER A 122 15.53 7.12 -20.59
CA SER A 122 15.34 8.58 -20.41
C SER A 122 16.49 9.47 -20.88
N ARG A 123 17.45 8.95 -21.65
CA ARG A 123 18.57 9.74 -22.18
C ARG A 123 18.76 9.59 -23.69
N SER A 124 17.88 10.20 -24.48
CA SER A 124 18.22 10.70 -25.82
C SER A 124 17.09 11.54 -26.41
N ALA A 125 17.08 12.85 -26.13
CA ALA A 125 16.49 13.87 -27.01
C ALA A 125 16.89 15.28 -26.52
N GLN A 126 18.19 15.59 -26.59
CA GLN A 126 18.66 16.96 -26.70
C GLN A 126 19.55 17.00 -27.94
N THR A 127 19.04 17.54 -29.05
CA THR A 127 19.82 18.01 -30.20
C THR A 127 18.91 18.87 -31.11
N THR A 128 19.22 20.17 -31.06
CA THR A 128 19.10 21.20 -32.10
C THR A 128 17.76 21.49 -32.80
N ARG A 129 17.23 22.69 -32.54
CA ARG A 129 16.74 23.58 -33.61
C ARG A 129 17.30 24.98 -33.41
N THR A 130 17.98 25.43 -34.47
CA THR A 130 18.30 26.82 -34.85
C THR A 130 17.16 27.79 -34.67
#